data_AF-A0A2V7XB36-F1
#
_entry.id   AF-A0A2V7XB36-F1
#
_cell.length_a   1.000
_cell.length_b   1.000
_cell.length_c   1.000
_cell.angle_alpha   90.00
_cell.angle_beta   90.00
_cell.angle_gamma   90.00
#
_symmetry.space_group_name_H-M   'P 1'
#
loop_
_entity.id
_entity.type
_entity.pdbx_description
1 polymer ?
#
loop_
_entity_poly.entity_id
_entity_poly.type
_entity_poly.pdbx_seq_one_letter_code
_entity_poly.pdbx_strand_id
1 'polypeptide(L)'
;MSPMNCDRAAEILSDDLDGALDRVTAAELASHLAGCLECRALRLAMADVTSLLRAPALEPATDLADRVARASWIAVRAPIRRAQRKRAWAHATARWASWLTEVPFAVQAVAAALALVVTAGLVMAAGSVPGGPARPRLGQRLSNATVYLVERKDRLVEDLRLLRVVVSTAFEGRLDRVNDRVDDYRRLLERRKKDEAPKDDKKSELEESEPASRAPRRSV
;
A
#
# COMPACT_ATOMS: atom_id res chain seq x y z
N MET A 1 27.03 -27.48 3.82
CA MET A 1 27.49 -26.48 2.84
C MET A 1 28.19 -27.19 1.72
N SER A 2 27.74 -27.02 0.48
CA SER A 2 28.53 -27.44 -0.68
C SER A 2 29.78 -26.55 -0.76
N PRO A 3 30.96 -27.11 -1.02
CA PRO A 3 32.17 -26.31 -1.16
C PRO A 3 32.03 -25.35 -2.34
N MET A 4 32.39 -24.08 -2.12
CA MET A 4 32.46 -23.06 -3.16
C MET A 4 33.47 -23.50 -4.23
N ASN A 5 33.09 -23.38 -5.51
CA ASN A 5 33.97 -23.69 -6.64
C ASN A 5 34.78 -22.45 -7.08
N CYS A 6 35.83 -22.67 -7.87
CA CYS A 6 36.72 -21.60 -8.31
C CYS A 6 36.02 -20.56 -9.20
N ASP A 7 35.11 -20.99 -10.08
CA ASP A 7 34.37 -20.09 -10.96
C ASP A 7 33.54 -19.10 -10.15
N ARG A 8 32.79 -19.61 -9.16
CA ARG A 8 32.00 -18.77 -8.26
C ARG A 8 32.88 -17.87 -7.42
N ALA A 9 34.00 -18.37 -6.92
CA ALA A 9 34.96 -17.57 -6.16
C ALA A 9 35.47 -16.40 -7.00
N ALA A 10 35.85 -16.63 -8.26
CA ALA A 10 36.34 -15.59 -9.17
C ALA A 10 35.29 -14.50 -9.44
N GLU A 11 34.02 -14.87 -9.60
CA GLU A 11 32.92 -13.90 -9.79
C GLU A 11 32.77 -12.95 -8.60
N ILE A 12 32.86 -13.46 -7.37
CA ILE A 12 32.59 -12.68 -6.16
C ILE A 12 33.81 -11.96 -5.59
N LEU A 13 35.00 -12.14 -6.17
CA LEU A 13 36.23 -11.48 -5.71
C LEU A 13 36.15 -9.95 -5.82
N SER A 14 35.46 -9.41 -6.83
CA SER A 14 35.26 -7.96 -6.95
C SER A 14 34.43 -7.41 -5.79
N ASP A 15 33.29 -8.05 -5.51
CA ASP A 15 32.40 -7.65 -4.41
C ASP A 15 33.11 -7.76 -3.04
N ASP A 16 34.03 -8.72 -2.88
CA ASP A 16 34.84 -8.81 -1.68
C ASP A 16 35.81 -7.63 -1.53
N LEU A 17 36.52 -7.25 -2.60
CA LEU A 17 37.45 -6.13 -2.59
C LEU A 17 36.74 -4.79 -2.31
N ASP A 18 35.49 -4.67 -2.74
CA ASP A 18 34.63 -3.52 -2.49
C ASP A 18 33.94 -3.56 -1.11
N GLY A 19 34.05 -4.67 -0.37
CA GLY A 19 33.40 -4.88 0.92
C GLY A 19 31.88 -4.99 0.83
N ALA A 20 31.35 -5.36 -0.34
CA ALA A 20 29.92 -5.46 -0.63
C ALA A 20 29.33 -6.85 -0.31
N LEU A 21 30.17 -7.86 -0.04
CA LEU A 21 29.72 -9.20 0.34
C LEU A 21 29.04 -9.23 1.72
N ASP A 22 28.00 -10.06 1.84
CA ASP A 22 27.43 -10.39 3.14
C ASP A 22 28.36 -11.31 3.94
N ARG A 23 28.10 -11.41 5.25
CA ARG A 23 28.97 -12.14 6.19
C ARG A 23 29.08 -13.63 5.89
N VAL A 24 28.03 -14.26 5.36
CA VAL A 24 28.02 -15.70 5.09
C VAL A 24 28.87 -15.98 3.86
N THR A 25 28.62 -15.27 2.77
CA THR A 25 29.39 -15.46 1.53
C THR A 25 30.86 -15.05 1.70
N ALA A 26 31.16 -14.02 2.49
CA ALA A 26 32.54 -13.67 2.84
C ALA A 26 33.26 -14.79 3.61
N ALA A 27 32.57 -15.45 4.56
CA ALA A 27 33.15 -16.58 5.29
C ALA A 27 33.39 -17.80 4.39
N GLU A 28 32.46 -18.09 3.48
CA GLU A 28 32.62 -19.16 2.49
C GLU A 28 33.80 -18.88 1.55
N LEU A 29 33.92 -17.66 1.02
CA LEU A 29 35.05 -17.25 0.19
C LEU A 29 36.38 -17.33 0.96
N ALA A 30 36.42 -16.86 2.22
CA ALA A 30 37.60 -16.97 3.07
C ALA A 30 38.04 -18.43 3.27
N SER A 31 37.09 -19.33 3.48
CA SER A 31 37.37 -20.77 3.59
C SER A 31 37.94 -21.35 2.28
N HIS A 32 37.42 -20.92 1.13
CA HIS A 32 37.93 -21.34 -0.18
C HIS A 32 39.35 -20.80 -0.43
N LEU A 33 39.61 -19.52 -0.13
CA LEU A 33 40.91 -18.88 -0.28
C LEU A 33 41.98 -19.48 0.64
N ALA A 34 41.60 -20.08 1.77
CA ALA A 34 42.52 -20.83 2.62
C ALA A 34 43.06 -22.10 1.94
N GLY A 35 42.25 -22.75 1.10
CA GLY A 35 42.59 -24.00 0.41
C GLY A 35 43.04 -23.86 -1.05
N CYS A 36 42.70 -22.76 -1.74
CA CYS A 36 42.95 -22.59 -3.17
C CYS A 36 44.02 -21.52 -3.46
N LEU A 37 45.17 -21.94 -3.98
CA LEU A 37 46.28 -21.03 -4.32
C LEU A 37 45.97 -20.12 -5.51
N GLU A 38 45.31 -20.64 -6.55
CA GLU A 38 44.96 -19.89 -7.76
C GLU A 38 44.02 -18.72 -7.45
N CYS A 39 42.95 -18.98 -6.70
CA CYS A 39 42.01 -17.92 -6.30
C CYS A 39 42.66 -16.89 -5.38
N ARG A 40 43.64 -17.29 -4.56
CA ARG A 40 44.41 -16.37 -3.73
C ARG A 40 45.32 -15.48 -4.57
N ALA A 41 46.00 -16.04 -5.56
CA ALA A 41 46.84 -15.29 -6.49
C ALA A 41 46.00 -14.28 -7.30
N LEU A 42 44.84 -14.71 -7.80
CA LEU A 42 43.90 -13.84 -8.52
C LEU A 42 43.43 -12.67 -7.64
N ARG A 43 43.03 -12.95 -6.40
CA ARG A 43 42.63 -11.91 -5.43
C ARG A 43 43.73 -10.88 -5.22
N LEU A 44 44.98 -11.33 -5.03
CA LEU A 44 46.13 -10.44 -4.82
C LEU A 44 46.38 -9.58 -6.06
N ALA A 45 46.36 -10.16 -7.26
CA ALA A 45 46.52 -9.40 -8.50
C ALA A 45 45.42 -8.34 -8.68
N MET A 46 44.17 -8.66 -8.37
CA MET A 46 43.07 -7.69 -8.39
C MET A 46 43.23 -6.60 -7.31
N ALA A 47 43.68 -6.98 -6.10
CA ALA A 47 43.96 -6.04 -5.02
C ALA A 47 45.07 -5.05 -5.39
N ASP A 48 46.13 -5.51 -6.06
CA ASP A 48 47.21 -4.66 -6.55
C ASP A 48 46.69 -3.64 -7.57
N VAL A 49 45.94 -4.09 -8.57
CA VAL A 49 45.36 -3.20 -9.59
C VAL A 49 44.40 -2.18 -8.96
N THR A 50 43.51 -2.63 -8.07
CA THR A 50 42.56 -1.73 -7.40
C THR A 50 43.25 -0.74 -6.46
N SER A 51 44.38 -1.11 -5.87
CA SER A 51 45.19 -0.19 -5.06
C SER A 51 45.79 0.94 -5.87
N LEU A 52 46.23 0.67 -7.12
CA LEU A 52 46.77 1.67 -8.04
C LEU A 52 45.69 2.63 -8.54
N LEU A 53 44.45 2.16 -8.67
CA LEU A 53 43.30 2.96 -9.11
C LEU A 53 42.66 3.77 -7.97
N ARG A 54 42.98 3.46 -6.71
CA ARG A 54 42.36 4.12 -5.56
C ARG A 54 42.86 5.56 -5.50
N ALA A 55 41.99 6.49 -5.91
CA ALA A 55 42.25 7.91 -5.81
C ALA A 55 42.52 8.30 -4.34
N PRO A 56 43.41 9.28 -4.09
CA PRO A 56 43.59 9.81 -2.74
C PRO A 56 42.25 10.31 -2.21
N ALA A 57 42.04 10.17 -0.90
CA ALA A 57 40.83 10.66 -0.24
C ALA A 57 40.67 12.15 -0.58
N LEU A 58 39.70 12.47 -1.43
CA LEU A 58 39.36 13.83 -1.77
C LEU A 58 38.70 14.45 -0.54
N GLU A 59 39.26 15.55 -0.03
CA GLU A 59 38.63 16.30 1.04
C GLU A 59 37.25 16.76 0.55
N PRO A 60 36.15 16.29 1.17
CA PRO A 60 34.81 16.66 0.72
C PRO A 60 34.60 18.16 0.95
N ALA A 61 33.80 18.79 0.08
CA ALA A 61 33.40 20.17 0.30
C ALA A 61 32.76 20.31 1.69
N THR A 62 33.16 21.33 2.44
CA THR A 62 32.76 21.52 3.86
C THR A 62 31.24 21.62 4.06
N ASP A 63 30.49 21.94 3.03
CA ASP A 63 29.03 22.04 3.04
C ASP A 63 28.30 20.81 2.46
N LEU A 64 29.04 19.77 2.02
CA LEU A 64 28.45 18.59 1.37
C LEU A 64 27.50 17.85 2.30
N ALA A 65 27.91 17.61 3.54
CA ALA A 65 27.08 16.92 4.54
C ALA A 65 25.75 17.65 4.77
N ASP A 66 25.82 18.97 4.91
CA ASP A 66 24.66 19.84 5.09
C ASP A 66 23.73 19.85 3.87
N ARG A 67 24.28 19.89 2.65
CA ARG A 67 23.49 19.82 1.41
C ARG A 67 22.78 18.47 1.28
N VAL A 68 23.49 17.37 1.54
CA VAL A 68 22.93 16.02 1.48
C VAL A 68 21.85 15.83 2.54
N ALA A 69 22.10 16.28 3.77
CA ALA A 69 21.11 16.24 4.84
C ALA A 69 19.84 17.02 4.44
N ARG A 70 19.96 18.26 3.97
CA ARG A 70 18.80 19.05 3.51
C ARG A 70 18.05 18.34 2.37
N ALA A 71 18.77 17.80 1.39
CA ALA A 71 18.17 17.11 0.26
C ALA A 71 17.41 15.84 0.68
N SER A 72 18.02 15.01 1.54
CA SER A 72 17.40 13.77 2.03
C SER A 72 16.16 14.06 2.90
N TRP A 73 16.23 15.07 3.75
CA TRP A 73 15.08 15.54 4.54
C TRP A 73 13.91 15.98 3.65
N ILE A 74 14.16 16.74 2.58
CA ILE A 74 13.12 17.18 1.65
C ILE A 74 12.52 15.97 0.90
N ALA A 75 13.37 15.06 0.42
CA ALA A 75 12.96 13.88 -0.33
C ALA A 75 12.05 12.95 0.50
N VAL A 76 12.35 12.77 1.79
CA VAL A 76 11.53 11.96 2.70
C VAL A 76 10.24 12.67 3.08
N ARG A 77 10.27 13.99 3.30
CA ARG A 77 9.13 14.73 3.85
C ARG A 77 8.06 15.06 2.78
N ALA A 78 8.45 15.20 1.52
CA ALA A 78 7.54 15.48 0.41
C ALA A 78 6.43 14.41 0.22
N PRO A 79 6.74 13.10 0.13
CA PRO A 79 5.71 12.06 -0.01
C PRO A 79 4.82 11.96 1.24
N ILE A 80 5.39 12.11 2.44
CA ILE A 80 4.65 12.05 3.71
C ILE A 80 3.61 13.19 3.77
N ARG A 81 4.00 14.42 3.45
CA ARG A 81 3.07 15.57 3.43
C ARG A 81 1.97 15.41 2.37
N ARG A 82 2.30 14.87 1.18
CA ARG A 82 1.31 14.59 0.13
C ARG A 82 0.31 13.51 0.56
N ALA A 83 0.78 12.44 1.21
CA ALA A 83 -0.09 11.39 1.74
C ALA A 83 -1.00 11.89 2.86
N GLN A 84 -0.47 12.69 3.80
CA GLN A 84 -1.27 13.30 4.86
C GLN A 84 -2.34 14.24 4.32
N ARG A 85 -2.00 15.10 3.35
CA ARG A 85 -2.97 16.02 2.74
C ARG A 85 -4.07 15.28 1.98
N LYS A 86 -3.75 14.18 1.28
CA LYS A 86 -4.73 13.30 0.64
C LYS A 86 -5.68 12.65 1.66
N ARG A 87 -5.16 12.15 2.79
CA ARG A 87 -5.98 11.58 3.87
C ARG A 87 -6.89 12.64 4.50
N ALA A 88 -6.36 13.82 4.80
CA ALA A 88 -7.15 14.93 5.34
C ALA A 88 -8.28 15.36 4.40
N TRP A 89 -8.01 15.45 3.10
CA TRP A 89 -9.04 15.70 2.09
C TRP A 89 -10.05 14.56 1.99
N ALA A 90 -9.60 13.31 1.98
CA ALA A 90 -10.50 12.14 1.95
C ALA A 90 -11.44 12.10 3.16
N HIS A 91 -10.95 12.42 4.36
CA HIS A 91 -11.78 12.54 5.56
C HIS A 91 -12.75 13.71 5.48
N ALA A 92 -12.31 14.87 4.97
CA ALA A 92 -13.19 16.02 4.78
C ALA A 92 -14.31 15.72 3.77
N THR A 93 -13.99 15.08 2.64
CA THR A 93 -14.97 14.67 1.63
C THR A 93 -15.86 13.54 2.13
N ALA A 94 -15.35 12.57 2.89
CA ALA A 94 -16.15 11.51 3.47
C ALA A 94 -17.13 12.04 4.52
N ARG A 95 -16.72 13.00 5.35
CA ARG A 95 -17.60 13.64 6.35
C ARG A 95 -18.66 14.53 5.72
N TRP A 96 -18.36 15.16 4.58
CA TRP A 96 -19.34 15.92 3.82
C TRP A 96 -20.31 15.01 3.05
N ALA A 97 -19.80 13.95 2.44
CA ALA A 97 -20.60 12.98 1.72
C ALA A 97 -21.46 12.09 2.64
N SER A 98 -21.02 11.81 3.87
CA SER A 98 -21.79 11.01 4.82
C SER A 98 -23.11 11.68 5.19
N TRP A 99 -23.11 13.01 5.32
CA TRP A 99 -24.34 13.77 5.52
C TRP A 99 -25.29 13.70 4.32
N LEU A 100 -24.75 13.58 3.10
CA LEU A 100 -25.55 13.38 1.89
C LEU A 100 -26.11 11.95 1.78
N THR A 101 -25.41 10.93 2.26
CA THR A 101 -25.88 9.53 2.20
C THR A 101 -27.02 9.22 3.18
N GLU A 102 -27.19 10.02 4.23
CA GLU A 102 -28.31 9.89 5.16
C GLU A 102 -29.62 10.52 4.64
N VAL A 103 -29.54 11.31 3.56
CA VAL A 103 -30.70 12.00 2.98
C VAL A 103 -31.32 11.12 1.88
N PRO A 104 -32.63 10.79 1.96
CA PRO A 104 -33.29 9.99 0.93
C PRO A 104 -33.21 10.68 -0.44
N PHE A 105 -32.98 9.90 -1.50
CA PHE A 105 -32.74 10.36 -2.88
C PHE A 105 -33.81 11.36 -3.38
N ALA A 106 -35.06 11.23 -2.92
CA ALA A 106 -36.16 12.13 -3.28
C ALA A 106 -35.90 13.57 -2.80
N VAL A 107 -35.34 13.73 -1.60
CA VAL A 107 -35.00 15.05 -1.04
C VAL A 107 -33.81 15.65 -1.79
N GLN A 108 -32.86 14.84 -2.22
CA GLN A 108 -31.73 15.28 -3.06
C GLN A 108 -32.22 15.79 -4.43
N ALA A 109 -33.16 15.09 -5.06
CA ALA A 109 -33.73 15.47 -6.35
C ALA A 109 -34.52 16.80 -6.25
N VAL A 110 -35.31 16.97 -5.19
CA VAL A 110 -36.06 18.21 -4.95
C VAL A 110 -35.12 19.38 -4.66
N ALA A 111 -34.08 19.18 -3.86
CA ALA A 111 -33.09 20.22 -3.57
C ALA A 111 -32.31 20.63 -4.83
N ALA A 112 -31.92 19.69 -5.69
CA ALA A 112 -31.27 19.98 -6.97
C ALA A 112 -32.20 20.74 -7.92
N ALA A 113 -33.47 20.36 -8.01
CA ALA A 113 -34.47 21.07 -8.80
C ALA A 113 -34.69 22.50 -8.28
N LEU A 114 -34.82 22.68 -6.97
CA LEU A 114 -34.95 24.01 -6.36
C LEU A 114 -33.69 24.86 -6.58
N ALA A 115 -32.49 24.30 -6.46
CA ALA A 115 -31.25 25.01 -6.72
C ALA A 115 -31.17 25.47 -8.19
N LEU A 116 -31.56 24.62 -9.13
CA LEU A 116 -31.65 24.99 -10.56
C LEU A 116 -32.70 26.09 -10.81
N VAL A 117 -33.86 26.00 -10.16
CA VAL A 117 -34.91 27.03 -10.28
C VAL A 117 -34.48 28.36 -9.68
N VAL A 118 -33.86 28.35 -8.49
CA VAL A 118 -33.36 29.56 -7.83
C VAL A 118 -32.23 30.20 -8.64
N THR A 119 -31.30 29.39 -9.17
CA THR A 119 -30.21 29.91 -10.02
C THR A 119 -30.73 30.44 -11.35
N ALA A 120 -31.66 29.73 -12.02
CA ALA A 120 -32.32 30.23 -13.23
C ALA A 120 -33.13 31.51 -12.95
N GLY A 121 -33.85 31.56 -11.84
CA GLY A 121 -34.60 32.74 -11.40
C GLY A 121 -33.71 33.93 -11.08
N LEU A 122 -32.57 33.72 -10.41
CA LEU A 122 -31.59 34.76 -10.11
C LEU A 122 -30.93 35.29 -11.39
N VAL A 123 -30.60 34.42 -12.35
CA VAL A 123 -30.04 34.81 -13.65
C VAL A 123 -31.06 35.61 -14.46
N MET A 124 -32.32 35.17 -14.48
CA MET A 124 -33.41 35.90 -15.14
C MET A 124 -33.69 37.25 -14.48
N ALA A 125 -33.70 37.31 -13.15
CA ALA A 125 -33.91 38.54 -12.38
C ALA A 125 -32.73 39.53 -12.51
N ALA A 126 -31.50 39.03 -12.53
CA ALA A 126 -30.31 39.84 -12.80
C ALA A 126 -30.25 40.34 -14.25
N GLY A 127 -30.92 39.65 -15.18
CA GLY A 127 -31.07 40.05 -16.58
C GLY A 127 -32.25 40.99 -16.85
N SER A 128 -33.23 41.09 -15.94
CA SER A 128 -34.49 41.82 -16.17
C SER A 128 -34.60 43.18 -15.46
N VAL A 129 -33.54 43.66 -14.79
CA VAL A 129 -33.53 45.00 -14.16
C VAL A 129 -33.72 46.09 -15.23
N PRO A 130 -34.86 46.80 -15.28
CA PRO A 130 -35.05 47.88 -16.24
C PRO A 130 -34.27 49.09 -15.74
N GLY A 131 -33.13 49.39 -16.39
CA GLY A 131 -32.36 50.61 -16.15
C GLY A 131 -30.88 50.44 -15.76
N GLY A 132 -30.35 49.22 -15.67
CA GLY A 132 -28.91 48.99 -15.48
C GLY A 132 -28.13 49.01 -16.80
N PRO A 133 -26.89 49.54 -16.86
CA PRO A 133 -26.10 49.51 -18.10
C PRO A 133 -25.86 48.06 -18.51
N ALA A 134 -26.40 47.71 -19.68
CA ALA A 134 -26.19 46.42 -20.32
C ALA A 134 -24.68 46.11 -20.37
N ARG A 135 -24.24 45.07 -19.65
CA ARG A 135 -22.90 44.52 -19.76
C ARG A 135 -22.94 43.33 -20.72
N PRO A 136 -22.77 43.53 -22.05
CA PRO A 136 -22.73 42.42 -23.02
C PRO A 136 -21.46 41.54 -22.91
N ARG A 137 -20.58 41.77 -21.94
CA ARG A 137 -19.26 41.11 -21.85
C ARG A 137 -19.24 39.78 -21.08
N LEU A 138 -20.31 39.38 -20.41
CA LEU A 138 -20.37 38.08 -19.71
C LEU A 138 -20.83 36.94 -20.62
N GLY A 139 -21.79 37.20 -21.52
CA GLY A 139 -22.36 36.18 -22.41
C GLY A 139 -21.34 35.57 -23.38
N GLN A 140 -20.47 36.41 -23.97
CA GLN A 140 -19.42 35.94 -24.89
C GLN A 140 -18.25 35.21 -24.20
N ARG A 141 -18.03 35.44 -22.90
CA ARG A 141 -17.01 34.69 -22.13
C ARG A 141 -17.53 33.31 -21.69
N LEU A 142 -18.83 33.21 -21.42
CA LEU A 142 -19.48 31.95 -21.09
C LEU A 142 -19.60 31.03 -22.31
N SER A 143 -19.90 31.55 -23.50
CA SER A 143 -20.00 30.72 -24.73
C SER A 143 -18.66 30.11 -25.14
N ASN A 144 -17.56 30.84 -25.01
CA ASN A 144 -16.24 30.32 -25.32
C ASN A 144 -15.76 29.32 -24.26
N ALA A 145 -16.14 29.53 -23.00
CA ALA A 145 -15.85 28.58 -21.93
C ALA A 145 -16.70 27.29 -22.03
N THR A 146 -17.96 27.36 -22.48
CA THR A 146 -18.80 26.17 -22.66
C THR A 146 -18.31 25.30 -23.81
N VAL A 147 -17.87 25.88 -24.93
CA VAL A 147 -17.27 25.10 -26.03
C VAL A 147 -15.98 24.40 -25.56
N TYR A 148 -15.11 25.11 -24.82
CA TYR A 148 -13.89 24.53 -24.26
C TYR A 148 -14.15 23.44 -23.21
N LEU A 149 -15.24 23.55 -22.45
CA LEU A 149 -15.65 22.55 -21.46
C LEU A 149 -16.31 21.32 -22.11
N VAL A 150 -17.03 21.50 -23.21
CA VAL A 150 -17.63 20.39 -23.97
C VAL A 150 -16.53 19.56 -24.64
N GLU A 151 -15.54 20.20 -25.28
CA GLU A 151 -14.38 19.49 -25.86
C GLU A 151 -13.54 18.75 -24.80
N ARG A 152 -13.44 19.32 -23.59
CA ARG A 152 -12.70 18.67 -22.50
C ARG A 152 -13.46 17.52 -21.85
N LYS A 153 -14.79 17.46 -22.01
CA LYS A 153 -15.60 16.41 -21.39
C LYS A 153 -15.37 15.05 -22.06
N ASP A 154 -15.19 15.01 -23.37
CA ASP A 154 -15.02 13.75 -24.10
C ASP A 154 -13.70 13.06 -23.73
N ARG A 155 -12.60 13.81 -23.64
CA ARG A 155 -11.31 13.27 -23.13
C ARG A 155 -11.41 12.78 -21.69
N LEU A 156 -12.19 13.45 -20.83
CA LEU A 156 -12.38 13.01 -19.44
C LEU A 156 -13.24 11.75 -19.33
N VAL A 157 -14.19 11.55 -20.24
CA VAL A 157 -15.00 10.33 -20.31
C VAL A 157 -14.14 9.15 -20.79
N GLU A 158 -13.25 9.38 -21.75
CA GLU A 158 -12.27 8.38 -22.19
C GLU A 158 -11.29 8.03 -21.08
N ASP A 159 -10.72 9.03 -20.39
CA ASP A 159 -9.83 8.82 -19.25
C ASP A 159 -10.53 8.08 -18.11
N LEU A 160 -11.81 8.36 -17.84
CA LEU A 160 -12.60 7.62 -16.84
C LEU A 160 -12.88 6.18 -17.26
N ARG A 161 -13.12 5.92 -18.55
CA ARG A 161 -13.27 4.55 -19.07
C ARG A 161 -11.97 3.77 -18.97
N LEU A 162 -10.85 4.38 -19.38
CA LEU A 162 -9.50 3.81 -19.21
C LEU A 162 -9.19 3.56 -17.74
N LEU A 163 -9.45 4.54 -16.87
CA LEU A 163 -9.20 4.42 -15.44
C LEU A 163 -10.07 3.34 -14.80
N ARG A 164 -11.33 3.18 -15.24
CA ARG A 164 -12.20 2.07 -14.80
C ARG A 164 -11.65 0.71 -15.22
N VAL A 165 -11.17 0.56 -16.46
CA VAL A 165 -10.57 -0.68 -16.96
C VAL A 165 -9.24 -0.99 -16.26
N VAL A 166 -8.41 0.03 -16.03
CA VAL A 166 -7.15 -0.13 -15.29
C VAL A 166 -7.41 -0.45 -13.81
N VAL A 167 -8.42 0.14 -13.20
CA VAL A 167 -8.84 -0.20 -11.83
C VAL A 167 -9.41 -1.61 -11.77
N SER A 168 -10.29 -2.02 -12.70
CA SER A 168 -10.82 -3.40 -12.68
C SER A 168 -9.70 -4.43 -12.83
N THR A 169 -8.79 -4.23 -13.78
CA THR A 169 -7.65 -5.13 -14.02
C THR A 169 -6.62 -5.13 -12.89
N ALA A 170 -6.32 -3.97 -12.28
CA ALA A 170 -5.34 -3.88 -11.20
C ALA A 170 -5.87 -4.40 -9.85
N PHE A 171 -7.20 -4.49 -9.69
CA PHE A 171 -7.84 -4.97 -8.48
C PHE A 171 -8.31 -6.43 -8.56
N GLU A 172 -8.55 -7.01 -9.74
CA GLU A 172 -8.91 -8.44 -9.89
C GLU A 172 -7.89 -9.37 -9.21
N GLY A 173 -6.61 -9.28 -9.54
CA GLY A 173 -5.58 -10.15 -8.92
C GLY A 173 -5.20 -9.81 -7.46
N ARG A 174 -5.77 -8.74 -6.88
CA ARG A 174 -5.56 -8.33 -5.47
C ARG A 174 -6.76 -8.64 -4.58
N LEU A 175 -7.98 -8.64 -5.12
CA LEU A 175 -9.18 -9.06 -4.40
C LEU A 175 -9.17 -10.56 -4.13
N ASP A 176 -8.74 -11.37 -5.10
CA ASP A 176 -8.67 -12.83 -4.93
C ASP A 176 -7.72 -13.23 -3.78
N ARG A 177 -6.52 -12.64 -3.73
CA ARG A 177 -5.55 -12.87 -2.63
C ARG A 177 -6.04 -12.42 -1.26
N VAL A 178 -6.89 -11.40 -1.20
CA VAL A 178 -7.48 -10.94 0.07
C VAL A 178 -8.63 -11.86 0.47
N ASN A 179 -9.44 -12.31 -0.49
CA ASN A 179 -10.51 -13.26 -0.26
C ASN A 179 -9.97 -14.61 0.23
N ASP A 180 -8.90 -15.13 -0.38
CA ASP A 180 -8.21 -16.35 0.06
C ASP A 180 -7.73 -16.26 1.51
N ARG A 181 -7.17 -15.10 1.91
CA ARG A 181 -6.75 -14.88 3.32
C ARG A 181 -7.93 -14.86 4.28
N VAL A 182 -9.04 -14.23 3.88
CA VAL A 182 -10.25 -14.17 4.71
C VAL A 182 -10.81 -15.58 4.90
N ASP A 183 -10.83 -16.39 3.85
CA ASP A 183 -11.27 -17.79 3.91
C ASP A 183 -10.35 -18.66 4.77
N ASP A 184 -9.02 -18.46 4.71
CA ASP A 184 -8.07 -19.12 5.61
C ASP A 184 -8.29 -18.74 7.08
N TYR A 185 -8.53 -17.45 7.37
CA TYR A 185 -8.85 -17.01 8.73
C TYR A 185 -10.16 -17.63 9.23
N ARG A 186 -11.18 -17.74 8.37
CA ARG A 186 -12.46 -18.38 8.71
C ARG A 186 -12.27 -19.86 9.05
N ARG A 187 -11.47 -20.59 8.27
CA ARG A 187 -11.13 -22.00 8.53
C ARG A 187 -10.38 -22.19 9.85
N LEU A 188 -9.46 -21.29 10.19
CA LEU A 188 -8.73 -21.35 11.47
C LEU A 188 -9.64 -21.09 12.67
N LEU A 189 -10.64 -20.22 12.53
CA LEU A 189 -11.65 -20.00 13.56
C LEU A 189 -12.57 -21.22 13.72
N GLU A 190 -13.00 -21.84 12.62
CA GLU A 190 -13.82 -23.05 12.67
C GLU A 190 -13.08 -24.25 13.27
N ARG A 191 -11.77 -24.39 13.02
CA ARG A 191 -10.93 -25.42 13.67
C ARG A 191 -10.85 -25.20 15.18
N ARG A 192 -10.51 -23.99 15.63
CA ARG A 192 -10.50 -23.67 17.07
C ARG A 192 -11.84 -23.94 17.73
N LYS A 193 -12.94 -23.58 17.08
CA LYS A 193 -14.30 -23.85 17.59
C LYS A 193 -14.62 -25.35 17.68
N LYS A 194 -14.09 -26.18 16.77
CA LYS A 194 -14.22 -27.64 16.83
C LYS A 194 -13.30 -28.27 17.89
N ASP A 195 -12.11 -27.71 18.09
CA ASP A 195 -11.16 -28.17 19.11
C ASP A 195 -11.60 -27.77 20.53
N GLU A 196 -12.35 -26.66 20.66
CA GLU A 196 -12.99 -26.19 21.90
C GLU A 196 -14.36 -26.85 22.17
N ALA A 197 -14.93 -27.61 21.22
CA ALA A 197 -16.14 -28.38 21.48
C ALA A 197 -15.78 -29.59 22.38
N PRO A 198 -16.30 -29.66 23.62
CA PRO A 198 -15.98 -30.77 24.52
C PRO A 198 -16.46 -32.10 23.92
N LYS A 199 -15.60 -33.11 24.00
CA LYS A 199 -15.91 -34.53 23.71
C LYS A 199 -16.83 -35.11 24.79
N ASP A 200 -17.99 -34.52 25.01
CA ASP A 200 -19.03 -35.06 25.86
C ASP A 200 -19.98 -35.91 25.01
N ASP A 201 -19.57 -37.11 24.60
CA ASP A 201 -20.50 -38.10 24.01
C ASP A 201 -19.96 -39.55 24.00
N LYS A 202 -18.97 -39.90 24.83
CA LYS A 202 -18.46 -41.29 24.91
C LYS A 202 -18.28 -41.83 26.33
N LYS A 203 -19.04 -41.34 27.30
CA LYS A 203 -19.04 -41.86 28.68
C LYS A 203 -20.45 -42.09 29.25
N SER A 204 -21.37 -42.60 28.43
CA SER A 204 -22.71 -43.03 28.89
C SER A 204 -23.03 -44.49 28.58
N GLU A 205 -22.06 -45.31 28.16
CA GLU A 205 -22.33 -46.70 27.72
C GLU A 205 -21.48 -47.78 28.42
N LEU A 206 -20.87 -47.50 29.57
CA LEU A 206 -20.03 -48.50 30.28
C LEU A 206 -20.20 -48.58 31.81
N GLU A 207 -21.14 -47.86 32.43
CA GLU A 207 -21.37 -47.94 33.90
C GLU A 207 -22.79 -48.41 34.28
N GLU A 208 -23.36 -49.35 33.52
CA GLU A 208 -24.57 -50.07 33.95
C GLU A 208 -24.33 -51.59 33.88
N SER A 209 -23.40 -52.07 34.71
CA SER A 209 -23.35 -53.48 35.10
C SER A 209 -22.72 -53.69 36.48
N GLU A 210 -23.60 -53.86 37.47
CA GLU A 210 -23.50 -54.82 38.58
C GLU A 210 -22.75 -54.48 39.90
N PRO A 211 -23.06 -55.15 41.04
CA PRO A 211 -23.72 -54.52 42.18
C PRO A 211 -22.96 -54.67 43.52
N ALA A 212 -23.31 -53.90 44.55
CA ALA A 212 -22.70 -54.06 45.88
C ALA A 212 -23.72 -54.05 47.03
N SER A 213 -23.69 -55.19 47.70
CA SER A 213 -24.33 -55.60 48.93
C SER A 213 -24.09 -54.70 50.16
N ARG A 214 -25.16 -54.55 50.96
CA ARG A 214 -25.24 -54.77 52.42
C ARG A 214 -24.55 -53.76 53.37
N ALA A 215 -25.40 -52.92 53.98
CA ALA A 215 -25.69 -52.71 55.43
C ALA A 215 -24.50 -52.61 56.42
N PRO A 216 -24.56 -51.78 57.49
CA PRO A 216 -25.70 -51.76 58.44
C PRO A 216 -26.03 -50.39 59.06
N ARG A 217 -27.22 -50.26 59.68
CA ARG A 217 -27.42 -49.37 60.84
C ARG A 217 -28.59 -49.83 61.72
N ARG A 218 -28.24 -50.06 62.98
CA ARG A 218 -29.08 -50.26 64.17
C ARG A 218 -29.99 -49.05 64.40
N SER A 219 -31.23 -49.30 64.80
CA SER A 219 -31.97 -48.44 65.73
C SER A 219 -33.18 -49.21 66.31
N VAL A 220 -33.17 -49.30 67.65
CA VAL A 220 -34.25 -49.57 68.62
C VAL A 220 -34.92 -50.95 68.58
#